data_AF-A0AA97KQL6-F1
#
_entry.id   AF-A0AA97KQL6-F1
#
_cell.length_a   1.000
_cell.length_b   1.000
_cell.length_c   1.000
_cell.angle_alpha   90.00
_cell.angle_beta   90.00
_cell.angle_gamma   90.00
#
_symmetry.space_group_name_H-M   'P 1'
#
loop_
_entity.id
_entity.type
_entity.pdbx_description
1 polymer ?
#
loop_
_entity_poly.entity_id
_entity_poly.type
_entity_poly.pdbx_seq_one_letter_code
_entity_poly.pdbx_strand_id
1 'polypeptide(L)'
;MSILLIEAFYGGSHKQLVDLLREEIEDCVLFTLPAKKWHWRARTAALYFMQTVPVNADYRILFASSVLNLTELVALRPDLGKLKKVLYFHENQLTYPVQKCQERDFQYGYNQILSCLVADVVVFNSAYNMESFLTSIGKFMKLMPDHRPKCLEKLIRPKCQVLYFPVKFPDVTRFIPGHTLALNENPPGSEGNGNTHLYMSLPFQENNSTEGLIKNSNSDVGPVDCKTQTECCIPFQERLHNPLTAVKELNEPTSSKSSTHGQGEDKPHAASSLCRSPEGLDCQQKPLHIVWPHRWEHDKDPESFFKILLKMKQMELSFHVSVLGETFTHVPVVFSEAKKTLGSSVLHWGYLPSKDEYFQVLCMADVVISTAKHEFFGVAI
;
A
#
# COMPACT_ATOMS: atom_id res chain seq x y z
N MET A 1 -15.24 -31.87 -0.50
CA MET A 1 -15.04 -31.17 -1.80
C MET A 1 -13.84 -30.30 -1.61
N SER A 2 -12.71 -30.55 -2.30
CA SER A 2 -11.45 -29.98 -1.85
C SER A 2 -11.08 -28.67 -2.54
N ILE A 3 -10.53 -27.74 -1.74
CA ILE A 3 -9.96 -26.47 -2.18
C ILE A 3 -8.45 -26.64 -2.27
N LEU A 4 -7.89 -26.45 -3.46
CA LEU A 4 -6.46 -26.48 -3.69
C LEU A 4 -5.88 -25.08 -3.47
N LEU A 5 -5.11 -24.91 -2.41
CA LEU A 5 -4.39 -23.68 -2.09
C LEU A 5 -2.95 -23.79 -2.62
N ILE A 6 -2.54 -22.87 -3.50
CA ILE A 6 -1.17 -22.80 -4.01
C ILE A 6 -0.55 -21.44 -3.65
N GLU A 7 0.51 -21.46 -2.84
CA GLU A 7 1.25 -20.25 -2.48
C GLU A 7 2.71 -20.35 -2.93
N ALA A 8 3.05 -19.60 -3.98
CA ALA A 8 4.40 -19.54 -4.55
C ALA A 8 5.41 -18.81 -3.64
N PHE A 9 4.93 -18.02 -2.67
CA PHE A 9 5.75 -17.25 -1.75
C PHE A 9 5.21 -17.34 -0.32
N TYR A 10 5.46 -18.47 0.35
CA TYR A 10 4.91 -18.74 1.67
C TYR A 10 5.78 -18.14 2.79
N GLY A 11 5.47 -16.90 3.16
CA GLY A 11 6.08 -16.15 4.26
C GLY A 11 5.38 -14.82 4.49
N GLY A 12 5.70 -14.13 5.59
CA GLY A 12 5.09 -12.83 5.91
C GLY A 12 3.55 -12.83 5.83
N SER A 13 2.98 -11.82 5.16
CA SER A 13 1.53 -11.66 4.98
C SER A 13 0.89 -12.76 4.13
N HIS A 14 1.62 -13.35 3.17
CA HIS A 14 1.14 -14.48 2.37
C HIS A 14 0.89 -15.73 3.24
N LYS A 15 1.86 -16.06 4.09
CA LYS A 15 1.72 -17.18 5.04
C LYS A 15 0.54 -16.96 5.98
N GLN A 16 0.40 -15.75 6.53
CA GLN A 16 -0.73 -15.41 7.42
C GLN A 16 -2.08 -15.63 6.74
N LEU A 17 -2.26 -15.14 5.50
CA LEU A 17 -3.51 -15.32 4.76
C LEU A 17 -3.82 -16.80 4.54
N VAL A 18 -2.85 -17.54 4.03
CA VAL A 18 -3.04 -18.95 3.66
C VAL A 18 -3.27 -19.83 4.89
N ASP A 19 -2.58 -19.55 5.99
CA ASP A 19 -2.79 -20.24 7.26
C ASP A 19 -4.19 -19.98 7.80
N LEU A 20 -4.65 -18.72 7.78
CA LEU A 20 -6.02 -18.38 8.18
C LEU A 20 -7.04 -19.09 7.30
N LEU A 21 -6.90 -19.05 5.97
CA LEU A 21 -7.83 -19.72 5.06
C LEU A 21 -7.89 -21.23 5.33
N ARG A 22 -6.75 -21.85 5.65
CA ARG A 22 -6.68 -23.26 6.00
C ARG A 22 -7.32 -23.57 7.35
N GLU A 23 -7.22 -22.67 8.33
CA GLU A 23 -7.82 -22.81 9.65
C GLU A 23 -9.34 -22.65 9.61
N GLU A 24 -9.84 -21.68 8.84
CA GLU A 24 -11.26 -21.30 8.81
C GLU A 24 -12.08 -22.04 7.75
N ILE A 25 -11.43 -22.64 6.75
CA ILE A 25 -12.11 -23.33 5.65
C ILE A 25 -11.72 -24.81 5.65
N GLU A 26 -12.72 -25.67 5.81
CA GLU A 26 -12.57 -27.12 5.75
C GLU A 26 -12.14 -27.61 4.36
N ASP A 27 -11.61 -28.84 4.27
CA ASP A 27 -11.21 -29.50 3.01
C ASP A 27 -10.13 -28.77 2.17
N CYS A 28 -9.27 -27.96 2.79
CA CYS A 28 -8.15 -27.31 2.10
C CYS A 28 -6.91 -28.20 1.95
N VAL A 29 -6.37 -28.31 0.73
CA VAL A 29 -5.09 -28.96 0.43
C VAL A 29 -4.08 -27.91 0.00
N LEU A 30 -2.96 -27.81 0.73
CA LEU A 30 -2.01 -26.72 0.59
C LEU A 30 -0.68 -27.16 -0.04
N PHE A 31 -0.24 -26.46 -1.08
CA PHE A 31 1.09 -26.57 -1.69
C PHE A 31 1.80 -25.22 -1.66
N THR A 32 3.06 -25.22 -1.20
CA THR A 32 3.80 -23.97 -0.97
C THR A 32 5.23 -24.03 -1.47
N LEU A 33 5.80 -22.84 -1.70
CA LEU A 33 7.23 -22.64 -1.86
C LEU A 33 7.76 -21.65 -0.81
N PRO A 34 8.99 -21.82 -0.29
CA PRO A 34 9.55 -20.90 0.70
C PRO A 34 9.65 -19.47 0.18
N ALA A 35 9.34 -18.49 1.04
CA ALA A 35 9.46 -17.05 0.82
C ALA A 35 10.91 -16.55 0.69
N LYS A 36 11.64 -17.08 -0.30
CA LYS A 36 12.99 -16.68 -0.67
C LYS A 36 13.03 -16.51 -2.18
N LYS A 37 13.83 -15.54 -2.65
CA LYS A 37 14.08 -15.30 -4.07
C LYS A 37 12.76 -15.10 -4.85
N TRP A 38 11.93 -14.15 -4.44
CA TRP A 38 10.57 -13.93 -4.99
C TRP A 38 10.54 -13.83 -6.53
N HIS A 39 11.53 -13.17 -7.14
CA HIS A 39 11.68 -13.08 -8.59
C HIS A 39 11.69 -14.45 -9.29
N TRP A 40 12.31 -15.46 -8.66
CA TRP A 40 12.31 -16.83 -9.17
C TRP A 40 10.97 -17.51 -8.94
N ARG A 41 10.30 -17.25 -7.81
CA ARG A 41 8.94 -17.75 -7.55
C ARG A 41 7.97 -17.27 -8.62
N ALA A 42 8.02 -15.98 -8.95
CA ALA A 42 7.15 -15.39 -9.97
C ALA A 42 7.39 -15.93 -11.40
N ARG A 43 8.56 -16.52 -11.67
CA ARG A 43 8.93 -17.04 -12.99
C ARG A 43 8.78 -18.55 -13.12
N THR A 44 9.03 -19.33 -12.07
CA THR A 44 9.19 -20.78 -12.19
C THR A 44 8.29 -21.59 -11.28
N ALA A 45 7.51 -20.97 -10.40
CA ALA A 45 6.63 -21.70 -9.50
C ALA A 45 5.58 -22.55 -10.23
N ALA A 46 5.05 -22.06 -11.36
CA ALA A 46 4.10 -22.82 -12.17
C ALA A 46 4.70 -24.15 -12.67
N LEU A 47 5.95 -24.12 -13.15
CA LEU A 47 6.67 -25.32 -13.58
C LEU A 47 6.89 -26.31 -12.43
N TYR A 48 7.19 -25.81 -11.23
CA TYR A 48 7.32 -26.66 -10.05
C TYR A 48 5.99 -27.30 -9.64
N PHE A 49 4.91 -26.51 -9.58
CA PHE A 49 3.61 -27.00 -9.14
C PHE A 49 2.93 -27.93 -10.15
N MET A 50 3.22 -27.80 -11.44
CA MET A 50 2.69 -28.74 -12.44
C MET A 50 3.15 -30.19 -12.18
N GLN A 51 4.33 -30.36 -11.57
CA GLN A 51 4.91 -31.67 -11.25
C GLN A 51 4.55 -32.15 -9.84
N THR A 52 4.40 -31.23 -8.88
CA THR A 52 4.25 -31.59 -7.46
C THR A 52 2.80 -31.67 -6.97
N VAL A 53 1.88 -30.95 -7.61
CA VAL A 53 0.45 -31.05 -7.27
C VAL A 53 -0.11 -32.34 -7.89
N PRO A 54 -0.59 -33.32 -7.10
CA PRO A 54 -1.11 -34.56 -7.64
C PRO A 54 -2.43 -34.32 -8.38
N VAL A 55 -2.74 -35.20 -9.33
CA VAL A 55 -4.07 -35.24 -9.93
C VAL A 55 -5.06 -35.71 -8.87
N ASN A 56 -6.11 -34.93 -8.64
CA ASN A 56 -7.18 -35.30 -7.71
C ASN A 56 -8.54 -34.91 -8.32
N ALA A 57 -9.44 -35.90 -8.41
CA ALA A 57 -10.76 -35.71 -8.96
C ALA A 57 -11.72 -34.93 -8.06
N ASP A 58 -11.35 -34.68 -6.79
CA ASP A 58 -12.17 -33.97 -5.80
C ASP A 58 -11.87 -32.48 -5.71
N TYR A 59 -10.78 -32.01 -6.35
CA TYR A 59 -10.53 -30.59 -6.46
C TYR A 59 -11.65 -29.90 -7.23
N ARG A 60 -12.15 -28.79 -6.70
CA ARG A 60 -13.15 -27.95 -7.36
C ARG A 60 -12.72 -26.49 -7.46
N ILE A 61 -11.97 -26.01 -6.48
CA ILE A 61 -11.50 -24.62 -6.41
C ILE A 61 -9.97 -24.64 -6.38
N LEU A 62 -9.37 -23.74 -7.15
CA LEU A 62 -7.93 -23.43 -7.13
C LEU A 62 -7.77 -22.00 -6.62
N PHE A 63 -7.17 -21.84 -5.45
CA PHE A 63 -6.81 -20.54 -4.91
C PHE A 63 -5.30 -20.34 -5.06
N ALA A 64 -4.88 -19.16 -5.54
CA ALA A 64 -3.48 -18.80 -5.60
C ALA A 64 -3.24 -17.31 -5.33
N SER A 65 -2.04 -16.96 -4.86
CA SER A 65 -1.60 -15.57 -4.81
C SER A 65 -1.13 -15.07 -6.18
N SER A 66 -1.18 -13.76 -6.41
CA SER A 66 -0.75 -13.10 -7.65
C SER A 66 0.76 -13.20 -7.94
N VAL A 67 1.55 -13.81 -7.04
CA VAL A 67 2.94 -14.16 -7.30
C VAL A 67 3.03 -15.35 -8.26
N LEU A 68 2.09 -16.28 -8.20
CA LEU A 68 2.06 -17.42 -9.13
C LEU A 68 1.63 -16.94 -10.52
N ASN A 69 2.39 -17.29 -11.56
CA ASN A 69 1.89 -17.22 -12.93
C ASN A 69 0.82 -18.30 -13.13
N LEU A 70 -0.44 -17.94 -12.86
CA LEU A 70 -1.57 -18.86 -12.89
C LEU A 70 -1.82 -19.38 -14.31
N THR A 71 -1.61 -18.53 -15.31
CA THR A 71 -1.80 -18.87 -16.74
C THR A 71 -0.92 -20.03 -17.17
N GLU A 72 0.37 -20.00 -16.82
CA GLU A 72 1.29 -21.10 -17.12
C GLU A 72 0.85 -22.39 -16.44
N LEU A 73 0.48 -22.34 -15.16
CA LEU A 73 0.10 -23.54 -14.44
C LEU A 73 -1.14 -24.20 -15.07
N VAL A 74 -2.20 -23.44 -15.33
CA VAL A 74 -3.44 -24.00 -15.89
C VAL A 74 -3.29 -24.44 -17.33
N ALA A 75 -2.40 -23.80 -18.11
CA ALA A 75 -2.09 -24.24 -19.47
C ALA A 75 -1.33 -25.58 -19.48
N LEU A 76 -0.40 -25.78 -18.54
CA LEU A 76 0.35 -27.04 -18.38
C LEU A 76 -0.48 -28.15 -17.71
N ARG A 77 -1.55 -27.78 -16.99
CA ARG A 77 -2.42 -28.69 -16.24
C ARG A 77 -3.90 -28.47 -16.60
N PRO A 78 -4.39 -29.05 -17.73
CA PRO A 78 -5.79 -28.94 -18.13
C PRO A 78 -6.78 -29.43 -17.06
N ASP A 79 -6.37 -30.39 -16.23
CA ASP A 79 -7.15 -30.88 -15.09
C ASP A 79 -7.30 -29.84 -13.96
N LEU A 80 -6.37 -28.89 -13.83
CA LEU A 80 -6.50 -27.73 -12.94
C LEU A 80 -7.22 -26.57 -13.63
N GLY A 81 -7.11 -26.45 -14.95
CA GLY A 81 -7.76 -25.40 -15.74
C GLY A 81 -9.30 -25.42 -15.69
N LYS A 82 -9.90 -26.59 -15.43
CA LYS A 82 -11.37 -26.75 -15.25
C LYS A 82 -11.88 -26.31 -13.87
N LEU A 83 -11.00 -26.12 -12.90
CA LEU A 83 -11.38 -25.71 -11.55
C LEU A 83 -11.90 -24.27 -11.56
N LYS A 84 -12.64 -23.86 -10.53
CA LYS A 84 -12.90 -22.43 -10.28
C LYS A 84 -11.63 -21.80 -9.74
N LYS A 85 -11.04 -20.83 -10.46
CA LYS A 85 -9.78 -20.18 -10.07
C LYS A 85 -10.05 -18.85 -9.37
N VAL A 86 -9.53 -18.72 -8.16
CA VAL A 86 -9.53 -17.51 -7.35
C VAL A 86 -8.09 -17.03 -7.22
N LEU A 87 -7.83 -15.80 -7.65
CA LEU A 87 -6.50 -15.19 -7.61
C LEU A 87 -6.49 -14.03 -6.62
N TYR A 88 -5.65 -14.08 -5.59
CA TYR A 88 -5.57 -13.05 -4.55
C TYR A 88 -4.33 -12.15 -4.70
N PHE A 89 -4.53 -10.83 -4.72
CA PHE A 89 -3.49 -9.82 -4.85
C PHE A 89 -3.06 -9.27 -3.49
N HIS A 90 -1.83 -9.61 -3.09
CA HIS A 90 -1.11 -8.96 -1.99
C HIS A 90 -0.46 -7.65 -2.44
N GLU A 91 0.15 -7.68 -3.62
CA GLU A 91 0.78 -6.52 -4.24
C GLU A 91 0.54 -6.50 -5.76
N ASN A 92 0.70 -5.30 -6.31
CA ASN A 92 0.57 -5.00 -7.73
C ASN A 92 1.93 -4.59 -8.30
N GLN A 93 2.42 -5.32 -9.30
CA GLN A 93 3.72 -5.11 -9.94
C GLN A 93 3.71 -4.00 -11.01
N LEU A 94 2.55 -3.49 -11.41
CA LEU A 94 2.42 -2.39 -12.40
C LEU A 94 2.72 -1.03 -11.76
N THR A 95 2.47 -0.88 -10.46
CA THR A 95 2.68 0.37 -9.71
C THR A 95 3.66 0.23 -8.56
N TYR A 96 4.31 -0.93 -8.42
CA TYR A 96 5.27 -1.16 -7.37
C TYR A 96 6.42 -0.14 -7.47
N PRO A 97 6.79 0.55 -6.37
CA PRO A 97 7.82 1.57 -6.41
C PRO A 97 9.19 0.92 -6.67
N VAL A 98 9.71 1.05 -7.89
CA VAL A 98 11.07 0.62 -8.25
C VAL A 98 11.97 1.84 -8.44
N GLN A 99 13.12 1.87 -7.76
CA GLN A 99 14.11 2.94 -7.92
C GLN A 99 14.79 2.89 -9.31
N LYS A 100 14.95 1.69 -9.86
CA LYS A 100 15.49 1.44 -11.20
C LYS A 100 14.64 0.35 -11.86
N CYS A 101 13.91 0.71 -12.90
CA CYS A 101 13.16 -0.26 -13.70
C CYS A 101 14.14 -0.99 -14.62
N GLN A 102 14.23 -2.31 -14.48
CA GLN A 102 14.96 -3.16 -15.42
C GLN A 102 13.97 -3.79 -16.39
N GLU A 103 14.40 -4.05 -17.63
CA GLU A 103 13.54 -4.67 -18.65
C GLU A 103 12.91 -5.98 -18.17
N ARG A 104 13.66 -6.77 -17.40
CA ARG A 104 13.21 -8.03 -16.78
C ARG A 104 12.02 -7.87 -15.82
N ASP A 105 11.76 -6.66 -15.34
CA ASP A 105 10.71 -6.36 -14.36
C ASP A 105 9.34 -6.25 -15.04
N PHE A 106 9.31 -5.98 -16.37
CA PHE A 106 8.08 -6.05 -17.17
C PHE A 106 7.40 -7.42 -17.07
N GLN A 107 8.18 -8.50 -16.94
CA GLN A 107 7.63 -9.84 -16.86
C GLN A 107 6.66 -10.02 -15.68
N TYR A 108 6.90 -9.40 -14.53
CA TYR A 108 6.06 -9.64 -13.34
C TYR A 108 4.67 -9.02 -13.48
N GLY A 109 4.61 -7.77 -13.95
CA GLY A 109 3.33 -7.12 -14.25
C GLY A 109 2.59 -7.83 -15.38
N TYR A 110 3.32 -8.28 -16.40
CA TYR A 110 2.76 -9.07 -17.50
C TYR A 110 2.15 -10.39 -17.01
N ASN A 111 2.86 -11.13 -16.15
CA ASN A 111 2.37 -12.37 -15.55
C ASN A 111 1.11 -12.15 -14.71
N GLN A 112 1.03 -11.05 -13.95
CA GLN A 112 -0.17 -10.70 -13.19
C GLN A 112 -1.37 -10.41 -14.10
N ILE A 113 -1.17 -9.68 -15.21
CA ILE A 113 -2.23 -9.41 -16.20
C ILE A 113 -2.73 -10.71 -16.82
N LEU A 114 -1.83 -11.60 -17.26
CA LEU A 114 -2.20 -12.89 -17.83
C LEU A 114 -2.96 -13.75 -16.81
N SER A 115 -2.47 -13.80 -15.56
CA SER A 115 -3.09 -14.56 -14.48
C SER A 115 -4.51 -14.07 -14.21
N CYS A 116 -4.74 -12.75 -14.24
CA CYS A 116 -6.06 -12.16 -14.16
C CYS A 116 -6.97 -12.57 -15.31
N LEU A 117 -6.46 -12.71 -16.55
CA LEU A 117 -7.27 -13.11 -17.70
C LEU A 117 -7.81 -14.53 -17.57
N VAL A 118 -6.99 -15.46 -17.06
CA VAL A 118 -7.43 -16.85 -16.85
C VAL A 118 -8.26 -17.04 -15.59
N ALA A 119 -8.06 -16.23 -14.53
CA ALA A 119 -8.81 -16.35 -13.28
C ALA A 119 -10.31 -16.10 -13.47
N ASP A 120 -11.14 -16.78 -12.67
CA ASP A 120 -12.59 -16.56 -12.66
C ASP A 120 -12.98 -15.45 -11.68
N VAL A 121 -12.24 -15.33 -10.57
CA VAL A 121 -12.41 -14.28 -9.56
C VAL A 121 -11.02 -13.74 -9.22
N VAL A 122 -10.89 -12.41 -9.22
CA VAL A 122 -9.67 -11.71 -8.84
C VAL A 122 -9.97 -10.89 -7.60
N VAL A 123 -9.28 -11.19 -6.51
CA VAL A 123 -9.50 -10.58 -5.20
C VAL A 123 -8.34 -9.64 -4.89
N PHE A 124 -8.63 -8.40 -4.52
CA PHE A 124 -7.63 -7.43 -4.09
C PHE A 124 -7.76 -7.14 -2.60
N ASN A 125 -6.63 -6.98 -1.92
CA ASN A 125 -6.56 -6.63 -0.49
C ASN A 125 -7.02 -5.21 -0.14
N SER A 126 -7.25 -4.34 -1.14
CA SER A 126 -7.83 -3.01 -0.96
C SER A 126 -8.38 -2.45 -2.28
N ALA A 127 -9.28 -1.47 -2.17
CA ALA A 127 -9.78 -0.71 -3.33
C ALA A 127 -8.66 0.05 -4.06
N TYR A 128 -7.68 0.58 -3.31
CA TYR A 128 -6.52 1.24 -3.89
C TYR A 128 -5.68 0.27 -4.75
N ASN A 129 -5.39 -0.93 -4.23
CA ASN A 129 -4.63 -1.93 -5.00
C ASN A 129 -5.36 -2.33 -6.29
N MET A 130 -6.68 -2.54 -6.21
CA MET A 130 -7.52 -2.86 -7.36
C MET A 130 -7.51 -1.75 -8.42
N GLU A 131 -7.84 -0.50 -8.04
CA GLU A 131 -7.95 0.59 -9.00
C GLU A 131 -6.59 1.00 -9.58
N SER A 132 -5.54 1.02 -8.75
CA SER A 132 -4.18 1.29 -9.23
C SER A 132 -3.69 0.24 -10.22
N PHE A 133 -4.04 -1.04 -10.04
CA PHE A 133 -3.75 -2.11 -11.01
C PHE A 133 -4.51 -1.87 -12.31
N LEU A 134 -5.84 -1.82 -12.25
CA LEU A 134 -6.72 -1.75 -13.41
C LEU A 134 -6.42 -0.55 -14.30
N THR A 135 -6.31 0.64 -13.70
CA THR A 135 -6.04 1.89 -14.43
C THR A 135 -4.62 1.96 -15.01
N SER A 136 -3.69 1.18 -14.47
CA SER A 136 -2.30 1.13 -14.95
C SER A 136 -2.08 0.16 -16.10
N ILE A 137 -2.97 -0.82 -16.33
CA ILE A 137 -2.82 -1.83 -17.40
C ILE A 137 -2.54 -1.17 -18.76
N GLY A 138 -3.35 -0.17 -19.13
CA GLY A 138 -3.20 0.50 -20.43
C GLY A 138 -1.86 1.23 -20.59
N LYS A 139 -1.34 1.83 -19.51
CA LYS A 139 -0.01 2.48 -19.51
C LYS A 139 1.10 1.43 -19.56
N PHE A 140 0.96 0.34 -18.82
CA PHE A 140 1.90 -0.75 -18.76
C PHE A 140 2.09 -1.42 -20.13
N MET A 141 1.00 -1.70 -20.86
CA MET A 141 1.09 -2.31 -22.20
C MET A 141 1.75 -1.41 -23.25
N LYS A 142 1.87 -0.09 -23.01
CA LYS A 142 2.63 0.81 -23.90
C LYS A 142 4.14 0.58 -23.83
N LEU A 143 4.64 -0.11 -22.81
CA LEU A 143 6.04 -0.51 -22.71
C LEU A 143 6.40 -1.58 -23.74
N MET A 144 5.44 -2.33 -24.28
CA MET A 144 5.70 -3.27 -25.36
C MET A 144 6.12 -2.52 -26.64
N PRO A 145 7.11 -3.03 -27.39
CA PRO A 145 7.61 -2.36 -28.58
C PRO A 145 6.55 -2.27 -29.70
N ASP A 146 5.77 -3.33 -29.90
CA ASP A 146 4.74 -3.41 -30.95
C ASP A 146 3.55 -4.30 -30.52
N HIS A 147 2.50 -4.38 -31.36
CA HIS A 147 1.32 -5.25 -31.21
C HIS A 147 0.65 -5.17 -29.82
N ARG A 148 0.47 -3.94 -29.34
CA ARG A 148 -0.03 -3.65 -27.99
C ARG A 148 -1.50 -4.05 -27.84
N PRO A 149 -1.83 -4.99 -26.94
CA PRO A 149 -3.21 -5.33 -26.61
C PRO A 149 -3.95 -4.12 -26.04
N LYS A 150 -5.23 -3.97 -26.39
CA LYS A 150 -6.10 -2.88 -25.93
C LYS A 150 -7.24 -3.43 -25.08
N CYS A 151 -7.80 -2.58 -24.23
CA CYS A 151 -9.02 -2.85 -23.47
C CYS A 151 -8.97 -4.06 -22.51
N LEU A 152 -7.79 -4.53 -22.11
CA LEU A 152 -7.65 -5.64 -21.15
C LEU A 152 -8.33 -5.37 -19.80
N GLU A 153 -8.35 -4.11 -19.35
CA GLU A 153 -9.08 -3.70 -18.15
C GLU A 153 -10.56 -4.09 -18.22
N LYS A 154 -11.22 -3.92 -19.38
CA LYS A 154 -12.64 -4.24 -19.55
C LYS A 154 -12.93 -5.73 -19.40
N LEU A 155 -11.94 -6.59 -19.67
CA LEU A 155 -12.04 -8.04 -19.49
C LEU A 155 -11.79 -8.46 -18.05
N ILE A 156 -10.91 -7.75 -17.34
CA ILE A 156 -10.48 -8.12 -15.98
C ILE A 156 -11.42 -7.54 -14.93
N ARG A 157 -11.80 -6.26 -15.05
CA ARG A 157 -12.59 -5.50 -14.05
C ARG A 157 -13.88 -6.22 -13.59
N PRO A 158 -14.70 -6.85 -14.46
CA PRO A 158 -15.91 -7.55 -14.03
C PRO A 158 -15.66 -8.75 -13.10
N LYS A 159 -14.43 -9.25 -13.05
CA LYS A 159 -14.02 -10.39 -12.21
C LYS A 159 -13.39 -9.93 -10.89
N CYS A 160 -13.19 -8.63 -10.72
CA CYS A 160 -12.49 -8.06 -9.58
C CYS A 160 -13.44 -7.83 -8.40
N GLN A 161 -12.97 -8.17 -7.21
CA GLN A 161 -13.62 -7.86 -5.94
C GLN A 161 -12.58 -7.42 -4.91
N VAL A 162 -13.00 -6.61 -3.94
CA VAL A 162 -12.15 -6.20 -2.83
C VAL A 162 -12.51 -7.04 -1.62
N LEU A 163 -11.52 -7.74 -1.06
CA LEU A 163 -11.60 -8.38 0.24
C LEU A 163 -10.37 -7.96 1.03
N TYR A 164 -10.60 -7.10 2.02
CA TYR A 164 -9.52 -6.55 2.84
C TYR A 164 -8.71 -7.65 3.51
N PHE A 165 -7.42 -7.38 3.68
CA PHE A 165 -6.51 -8.35 4.27
C PHE A 165 -6.95 -8.70 5.70
N PRO A 166 -7.14 -9.99 6.01
CA PRO A 166 -7.64 -10.38 7.32
C PRO A 166 -6.55 -10.19 8.38
N VAL A 167 -6.87 -9.37 9.38
CA VAL A 167 -6.00 -9.09 10.52
C VAL A 167 -6.59 -9.80 11.74
N LYS A 168 -5.80 -10.69 12.36
CA LYS A 168 -6.11 -11.20 13.70
C LYS A 168 -5.63 -10.15 14.70
N PHE A 169 -6.57 -9.43 15.30
CA PHE A 169 -6.25 -8.42 16.30
C PHE A 169 -5.80 -9.09 17.60
N PRO A 170 -4.60 -8.75 18.12
CA PRO A 170 -4.16 -9.22 19.42
C PRO A 170 -4.97 -8.56 20.53
N ASP A 171 -5.14 -9.26 21.66
CA ASP A 171 -5.68 -8.62 22.87
C ASP A 171 -4.63 -7.65 23.45
N VAL A 172 -4.94 -6.36 23.35
CA VAL A 172 -4.09 -5.26 23.83
C VAL A 172 -4.64 -4.59 25.08
N THR A 173 -5.72 -5.12 25.68
CA THR A 173 -6.44 -4.48 26.79
C THR A 173 -5.52 -4.14 27.96
N ARG A 174 -4.53 -5.01 28.22
CA ARG A 174 -3.50 -4.81 29.27
C ARG A 174 -2.56 -3.62 29.04
N PHE A 175 -2.50 -3.07 27.83
CA PHE A 175 -1.63 -1.95 27.47
C PHE A 175 -2.38 -0.62 27.34
N ILE A 176 -3.71 -0.67 27.25
CA ILE A 176 -4.53 0.53 27.06
C ILE A 176 -4.51 1.35 28.36
N PRO A 177 -4.17 2.65 28.33
CA PRO A 177 -4.25 3.50 29.49
C PRO A 177 -5.68 3.56 30.07
N GLY A 178 -5.83 3.56 31.39
CA GLY A 178 -7.14 3.53 32.05
C GLY A 178 -8.08 4.68 31.66
N HIS A 179 -7.54 5.86 31.31
CA HIS A 179 -8.34 6.99 30.84
C HIS A 179 -8.90 6.77 29.42
N THR A 180 -8.24 5.98 28.58
CA THR A 180 -8.69 5.63 27.23
C THR A 180 -9.81 4.59 27.29
N LEU A 181 -9.77 3.68 28.25
CA LEU A 181 -10.85 2.70 28.49
C LEU A 181 -12.15 3.39 28.92
N ALA A 182 -12.06 4.41 29.78
CA ALA A 182 -13.22 5.15 30.27
C ALA A 182 -13.95 5.98 29.19
N LEU A 183 -13.25 6.44 28.15
CA LEU A 183 -13.85 7.17 27.01
C LEU A 183 -14.71 6.26 26.12
N ASN A 184 -14.40 4.96 26.06
CA ASN A 184 -15.20 3.98 25.32
C ASN A 184 -16.43 3.50 26.11
N GLU A 185 -16.42 3.65 27.44
CA GLU A 185 -17.57 3.31 28.30
C GLU A 185 -18.57 4.48 28.47
N ASN A 186 -18.14 5.73 28.23
CA ASN A 186 -18.99 6.92 28.31
C ASN A 186 -18.78 7.86 27.10
N PRO A 187 -19.51 7.68 25.98
CA PRO A 187 -19.49 8.64 24.90
C PRO A 187 -20.06 9.99 25.39
N PRO A 188 -19.46 11.14 25.02
CA PRO A 188 -19.96 12.46 25.41
C PRO A 188 -21.29 12.72 24.68
N GLY A 189 -22.41 12.47 25.35
CA GLY A 189 -23.75 12.77 24.83
C GLY A 189 -24.91 11.87 25.28
N SER A 190 -24.82 11.14 26.40
CA SER A 190 -25.94 10.34 26.91
C SER A 190 -26.52 10.92 28.20
N GLU A 191 -27.32 11.98 28.06
CA GLU A 191 -28.49 12.16 28.94
C GLU A 191 -29.73 11.91 28.08
N GLY A 192 -30.48 10.85 28.40
CA GLY A 192 -31.89 10.74 28.03
C GLY A 192 -32.29 9.62 27.06
N ASN A 193 -32.84 8.56 27.66
CA ASN A 193 -33.69 7.50 27.12
C ASN A 193 -33.07 6.35 26.32
N GLY A 194 -33.29 5.15 26.87
CA GLY A 194 -32.75 3.89 26.41
C GLY A 194 -33.28 3.42 25.06
N ASN A 195 -32.37 2.96 24.23
CA ASN A 195 -32.45 1.63 23.66
C ASN A 195 -31.05 1.13 23.28
N THR A 196 -30.91 -0.18 23.40
CA THR A 196 -29.73 -1.04 23.37
C THR A 196 -28.84 -0.89 22.12
N HIS A 197 -27.51 -0.97 22.35
CA HIS A 197 -26.41 -1.29 21.41
C HIS A 197 -26.19 -0.40 20.17
N LEU A 198 -25.19 0.48 20.24
CA LEU A 198 -24.47 1.00 19.07
C LEU A 198 -22.98 0.66 19.21
N TYR A 199 -22.62 -0.56 18.81
CA TYR A 199 -21.26 -0.81 18.32
C TYR A 199 -21.18 -0.08 16.97
N MET A 200 -20.18 0.76 16.79
CA MET A 200 -19.96 1.47 15.52
C MET A 200 -19.57 0.42 14.47
N SER A 201 -20.57 -0.04 13.71
CA SER A 201 -20.42 -1.01 12.64
C SER A 201 -19.51 -0.45 11.55
N LEU A 202 -18.32 -1.01 11.42
CA LEU A 202 -17.59 -1.02 10.15
C LEU A 202 -18.53 -1.59 9.07
N PRO A 203 -18.51 -1.09 7.81
CA PRO A 203 -19.46 -1.53 6.80
C PRO A 203 -19.13 -2.96 6.37
N PHE A 204 -19.73 -3.93 7.06
CA PHE A 204 -19.88 -5.30 6.59
C PHE A 204 -21.15 -5.35 5.74
N GLN A 205 -20.98 -5.69 4.46
CA GLN A 205 -22.10 -6.00 3.57
C GLN A 205 -22.75 -7.31 4.01
N GLU A 206 -24.02 -7.25 4.40
CA GLU A 206 -24.90 -8.41 4.35
C GLU A 206 -25.93 -8.22 3.23
N ASN A 207 -25.98 -9.22 2.36
CA ASN A 207 -26.89 -9.36 1.25
C ASN A 207 -28.35 -9.43 1.73
N ASN A 208 -29.27 -8.86 0.97
CA ASN A 208 -30.61 -9.43 0.85
C ASN A 208 -30.87 -9.86 -0.60
N SER A 209 -31.09 -11.16 -0.72
CA SER A 209 -31.74 -11.81 -1.85
C SER A 209 -33.25 -11.66 -1.67
N THR A 210 -33.95 -11.32 -2.76
CA THR A 210 -35.34 -11.76 -2.97
C THR A 210 -35.62 -11.88 -4.46
N GLU A 211 -36.38 -12.92 -4.76
CA GLU A 211 -36.77 -13.48 -6.05
C GLU A 211 -37.51 -12.50 -6.98
N GLY A 212 -37.41 -12.75 -8.29
CA GLY A 212 -38.15 -11.99 -9.30
C GLY A 212 -37.97 -12.50 -10.74
N LEU A 213 -38.53 -13.69 -11.01
CA LEU A 213 -39.18 -14.12 -12.25
C LEU A 213 -38.62 -13.72 -13.65
N ILE A 214 -38.09 -14.73 -14.33
CA ILE A 214 -38.24 -15.12 -15.75
C ILE A 214 -38.98 -14.13 -16.68
N LYS A 215 -38.31 -13.71 -17.76
CA LYS A 215 -38.86 -13.74 -19.14
C LYS A 215 -37.75 -13.74 -20.21
N ASN A 216 -37.80 -14.77 -21.04
CA ASN A 216 -37.01 -14.99 -22.25
C ASN A 216 -37.31 -13.96 -23.34
N SER A 217 -36.31 -13.62 -24.13
CA SER A 217 -36.47 -13.48 -25.59
C SER A 217 -35.14 -13.63 -26.31
N ASN A 218 -35.08 -14.67 -27.15
CA ASN A 218 -34.05 -14.96 -28.14
C ASN A 218 -33.89 -13.82 -29.15
N SER A 219 -32.66 -13.60 -29.62
CA SER A 219 -32.39 -13.47 -31.06
C SER A 219 -30.91 -13.63 -31.36
N ASP A 220 -30.64 -14.77 -31.96
CA ASP A 220 -29.52 -15.20 -32.80
C ASP A 220 -29.20 -14.18 -33.91
N VAL A 221 -27.92 -13.81 -34.13
CA VAL A 221 -27.30 -13.54 -35.46
C VAL A 221 -25.78 -13.66 -35.34
N GLY A 222 -25.19 -14.55 -36.15
CA GLY A 222 -23.75 -14.78 -36.33
C GLY A 222 -22.99 -13.73 -37.18
N PRO A 223 -21.79 -14.08 -37.69
CA PRO A 223 -20.65 -13.16 -37.75
C PRO A 223 -20.50 -12.42 -39.08
N VAL A 224 -19.83 -11.25 -39.05
CA VAL A 224 -19.37 -10.54 -40.25
C VAL A 224 -17.87 -10.29 -40.16
N ASP A 225 -17.14 -11.04 -40.97
CA ASP A 225 -15.80 -10.72 -41.48
C ASP A 225 -15.88 -9.63 -42.55
N CYS A 226 -14.95 -8.67 -42.56
CA CYS A 226 -14.12 -8.37 -43.75
C CYS A 226 -13.18 -7.15 -43.60
N LYS A 227 -11.91 -7.44 -43.92
CA LYS A 227 -11.01 -6.68 -44.83
C LYS A 227 -10.28 -5.43 -44.32
N THR A 228 -9.03 -5.70 -43.96
CA THR A 228 -7.79 -5.02 -44.40
C THR A 228 -7.93 -3.95 -45.49
N GLN A 229 -7.41 -2.75 -45.22
CA GLN A 229 -6.65 -1.98 -46.21
C GLN A 229 -5.34 -1.50 -45.61
N THR A 230 -4.30 -1.81 -46.37
CA THR A 230 -2.88 -1.60 -46.16
C THR A 230 -2.48 -0.37 -46.96
N GLU A 231 -1.87 0.64 -46.33
CA GLU A 231 -0.97 1.55 -47.04
C GLU A 231 0.28 1.76 -46.18
N CYS A 232 1.40 1.28 -46.73
CA CYS A 232 2.76 1.46 -46.26
C CYS A 232 3.56 1.95 -47.46
N CYS A 233 4.42 2.96 -47.27
CA CYS A 233 5.84 3.00 -47.67
C CYS A 233 6.36 4.47 -47.68
N ILE A 234 7.30 4.91 -46.80
CA ILE A 234 8.80 4.77 -46.80
C ILE A 234 9.47 6.11 -47.27
N PRO A 235 10.72 6.49 -46.91
CA PRO A 235 11.32 6.82 -45.59
C PRO A 235 12.11 8.18 -45.62
N PHE A 236 12.71 8.65 -44.52
CA PHE A 236 13.99 9.40 -44.62
C PHE A 236 14.78 9.38 -43.29
N GLN A 237 15.94 8.68 -43.30
CA GLN A 237 17.10 8.81 -42.40
C GLN A 237 17.86 10.10 -42.77
N GLU A 238 18.72 10.79 -42.00
CA GLU A 238 19.82 10.49 -41.05
C GLU A 238 20.30 11.91 -40.59
N ARG A 239 20.90 12.23 -39.42
CA ARG A 239 22.25 11.88 -38.96
C ARG A 239 22.60 12.70 -37.68
N LEU A 240 23.43 12.13 -36.83
CA LEU A 240 24.09 12.76 -35.67
C LEU A 240 25.11 13.86 -36.07
N HIS A 241 25.35 14.84 -35.18
CA HIS A 241 26.68 15.09 -34.57
C HIS A 241 26.67 16.17 -33.48
N ASN A 242 27.38 15.88 -32.37
CA ASN A 242 27.96 16.80 -31.37
C ASN A 242 29.32 17.32 -31.91
N PRO A 243 29.94 18.44 -31.43
CA PRO A 243 30.55 18.47 -30.09
C PRO A 243 30.71 19.85 -29.38
N LEU A 244 31.21 19.76 -28.14
CA LEU A 244 31.61 20.77 -27.13
C LEU A 244 32.79 21.67 -27.53
N THR A 245 32.84 22.91 -26.99
CA THR A 245 33.95 23.59 -26.22
C THR A 245 33.60 25.09 -26.06
N ALA A 246 33.49 25.69 -24.86
CA ALA A 246 34.48 26.15 -23.86
C ALA A 246 34.71 27.69 -23.84
N VAL A 247 34.23 28.32 -22.75
CA VAL A 247 34.83 29.38 -21.89
C VAL A 247 35.43 30.68 -22.50
N LYS A 248 34.95 31.86 -22.02
CA LYS A 248 35.78 32.91 -21.37
C LYS A 248 34.98 34.06 -20.74
N GLU A 249 35.45 34.45 -19.55
CA GLU A 249 35.06 35.55 -18.65
C GLU A 249 35.43 36.95 -19.19
N LEU A 250 34.83 38.02 -18.63
CA LEU A 250 35.50 39.06 -17.81
C LEU A 250 34.68 40.38 -17.67
N ASN A 251 34.57 40.81 -16.40
CA ASN A 251 34.69 42.16 -15.82
C ASN A 251 33.54 43.20 -15.73
N GLU A 252 33.28 43.56 -14.46
CA GLU A 252 32.83 44.83 -13.82
C GLU A 252 33.66 46.09 -14.21
N PRO A 253 33.44 47.37 -13.76
CA PRO A 253 32.77 47.90 -12.52
C PRO A 253 31.90 49.18 -12.75
N THR A 254 31.26 49.92 -11.81
CA THR A 254 31.77 50.68 -10.64
C THR A 254 30.62 51.44 -9.90
N SER A 255 30.93 51.89 -8.68
CA SER A 255 30.21 52.65 -7.63
C SER A 255 29.48 53.98 -7.94
N SER A 256 28.57 54.41 -7.05
CA SER A 256 28.61 55.75 -6.39
C SER A 256 27.67 55.87 -5.16
N LYS A 257 28.05 56.73 -4.20
CA LYS A 257 27.45 57.05 -2.88
C LYS A 257 26.82 58.46 -2.88
N SER A 258 25.81 58.70 -2.02
CA SER A 258 25.55 59.94 -1.22
C SER A 258 24.23 59.76 -0.42
N SER A 259 23.85 60.46 0.66
CA SER A 259 24.51 61.18 1.76
C SER A 259 23.43 61.56 2.82
N THR A 260 23.71 61.29 4.09
CA THR A 260 23.38 62.00 5.37
C THR A 260 22.01 62.67 5.71
N HIS A 261 21.56 62.28 6.92
CA HIS A 261 21.03 63.04 8.08
C HIS A 261 19.56 63.52 8.22
N GLY A 262 18.93 63.05 9.32
CA GLY A 262 17.85 63.69 10.06
C GLY A 262 17.42 62.84 11.28
N GLN A 263 17.72 63.29 12.50
CA GLN A 263 17.30 62.67 13.77
C GLN A 263 15.87 63.11 14.15
N GLY A 264 15.14 62.23 14.83
CA GLY A 264 13.89 62.52 15.54
C GLY A 264 13.50 61.36 16.45
N GLU A 265 13.47 61.61 17.75
CA GLU A 265 13.07 60.69 18.83
C GLU A 265 11.55 60.44 18.80
N ASP A 266 11.10 59.24 19.18
CA ASP A 266 9.89 59.09 20.00
C ASP A 266 9.78 57.68 20.64
N LYS A 267 9.35 57.69 21.90
CA LYS A 267 9.25 56.55 22.85
C LYS A 267 7.89 55.82 22.77
N PRO A 268 7.75 54.64 23.42
CA PRO A 268 6.68 53.66 23.17
C PRO A 268 5.48 53.80 24.10
N HIS A 269 4.29 53.37 23.66
CA HIS A 269 3.13 53.15 24.53
C HIS A 269 2.43 51.81 24.28
N ALA A 270 2.45 51.01 25.37
CA ALA A 270 1.36 50.21 25.94
C ALA A 270 0.63 49.13 25.12
N ALA A 271 0.76 47.89 25.58
CA ALA A 271 -0.38 46.97 25.65
C ALA A 271 -0.40 46.30 27.04
N SER A 272 -1.56 46.45 27.68
CA SER A 272 -1.87 46.15 29.06
C SER A 272 -1.98 44.65 29.36
N SER A 273 -1.37 44.25 30.46
CA SER A 273 -1.78 43.09 31.25
C SER A 273 -3.16 43.31 31.88
N LEU A 274 -4.01 42.28 31.91
CA LEU A 274 -4.77 41.84 33.08
C LEU A 274 -5.60 40.59 32.74
N CYS A 275 -5.29 39.45 33.39
CA CYS A 275 -6.23 38.60 34.12
C CYS A 275 -5.49 37.43 34.81
N ARG A 276 -5.58 37.40 36.15
CA ARG A 276 -5.31 36.31 37.12
C ARG A 276 -6.66 36.07 37.81
N SER A 277 -7.17 34.91 38.25
CA SER A 277 -6.87 33.46 38.21
C SER A 277 -8.25 32.77 38.50
N PRO A 278 -8.40 31.42 38.51
CA PRO A 278 -8.14 30.70 39.77
C PRO A 278 -7.44 29.33 39.59
N GLU A 279 -6.89 28.88 40.70
CA GLU A 279 -6.01 27.75 40.95
C GLU A 279 -6.59 26.36 40.60
N GLY A 280 -5.71 25.40 40.28
CA GLY A 280 -5.87 24.04 40.82
C GLY A 280 -6.23 22.90 39.88
N LEU A 281 -5.61 22.78 38.71
CA LEU A 281 -5.19 21.48 38.16
C LEU A 281 -3.92 21.75 37.36
N ASP A 282 -2.78 21.45 37.97
CA ASP A 282 -1.53 21.31 37.23
C ASP A 282 -1.66 20.04 36.38
N CYS A 283 -2.48 20.13 35.33
CA CYS A 283 -2.43 19.16 34.26
C CYS A 283 -1.09 19.42 33.58
N GLN A 284 -0.03 18.80 34.09
CA GLN A 284 1.18 18.62 33.30
C GLN A 284 0.72 17.89 32.04
N GLN A 285 0.41 18.66 30.99
CA GLN A 285 -0.01 18.11 29.72
C GLN A 285 1.17 17.28 29.25
N LYS A 286 1.01 15.95 29.37
CA LYS A 286 1.98 14.98 28.88
C LYS A 286 2.31 15.38 27.43
N PRO A 287 3.60 15.46 27.06
CA PRO A 287 3.98 15.80 25.69
C PRO A 287 3.29 14.86 24.71
N LEU A 288 2.76 15.42 23.61
CA LEU A 288 2.05 14.67 22.56
C LEU A 288 2.94 13.54 22.03
N HIS A 289 2.49 12.30 22.11
CA HIS A 289 3.22 11.14 21.62
C HIS A 289 2.78 10.76 20.21
N ILE A 290 3.66 11.00 19.25
CA ILE A 290 3.46 10.72 17.82
C ILE A 290 4.14 9.40 17.45
N VAL A 291 3.44 8.49 16.77
CA VAL A 291 4.02 7.25 16.23
C VAL A 291 4.02 7.27 14.70
N TRP A 292 5.13 6.80 14.13
CA TRP A 292 5.26 6.48 12.70
C TRP A 292 5.64 5.00 12.55
N PRO A 293 4.68 4.10 12.24
CA PRO A 293 4.88 2.65 12.30
C PRO A 293 5.15 2.03 10.92
N HIS A 294 6.16 2.51 10.21
CA HIS A 294 6.46 2.07 8.86
C HIS A 294 7.88 1.53 8.71
N ARG A 295 8.07 0.65 7.72
CA ARG A 295 9.42 0.23 7.29
C ARG A 295 10.23 1.46 6.88
N TRP A 296 11.53 1.41 7.09
CA TRP A 296 12.41 2.53 6.79
C TRP A 296 12.81 2.54 5.32
N GLU A 297 11.84 2.85 4.47
CA GLU A 297 11.95 2.83 3.02
C GLU A 297 11.48 4.16 2.41
N HIS A 298 11.95 4.48 1.20
CA HIS A 298 11.68 5.76 0.54
C HIS A 298 10.20 5.96 0.17
N ASP A 299 9.48 4.89 -0.16
CA ASP A 299 8.06 4.93 -0.52
C ASP A 299 7.15 5.27 0.67
N LYS A 300 7.66 5.17 1.90
CA LYS A 300 6.96 5.59 3.12
C LYS A 300 7.05 7.10 3.39
N ASP A 301 7.82 7.81 2.56
CA ASP A 301 8.05 9.26 2.61
C ASP A 301 8.48 9.81 3.99
N PRO A 302 9.54 9.23 4.60
CA PRO A 302 10.04 9.71 5.89
C PRO A 302 10.49 11.18 5.85
N GLU A 303 10.83 11.71 4.67
CA GLU A 303 11.26 13.10 4.47
C GLU A 303 10.16 14.10 4.85
N SER A 304 8.94 13.89 4.37
CA SER A 304 7.79 14.74 4.72
C SER A 304 7.48 14.66 6.21
N PHE A 305 7.53 13.45 6.79
CA PHE A 305 7.32 13.23 8.21
C PHE A 305 8.35 14.00 9.06
N PHE A 306 9.64 13.82 8.79
CA PHE A 306 10.69 14.48 9.56
C PHE A 306 10.72 15.99 9.34
N LYS A 307 10.39 16.49 8.15
CA LYS A 307 10.26 17.94 7.90
C LYS A 307 9.26 18.59 8.86
N ILE A 308 8.13 17.93 9.13
CA ILE A 308 7.11 18.42 10.06
C ILE A 308 7.66 18.42 11.49
N LEU A 309 8.25 17.31 11.94
CA LEU A 309 8.79 17.20 13.31
C LEU A 309 9.92 18.20 13.59
N LEU A 310 10.79 18.44 12.61
CA LEU A 310 11.86 19.43 12.73
C LEU A 310 11.29 20.84 12.85
N LYS A 311 10.22 21.16 12.10
CA LYS A 311 9.52 22.44 12.24
C LYS A 311 8.84 22.58 13.60
N MET A 312 8.20 21.53 14.11
CA MET A 312 7.62 21.52 15.46
C MET A 312 8.68 21.77 16.54
N LYS A 313 9.87 21.17 16.38
CA LYS A 313 11.00 21.39 17.29
C LYS A 313 11.55 22.81 17.22
N GLN A 314 11.64 23.40 16.03
CA GLN A 314 12.03 24.82 15.86
C GLN A 314 11.03 25.78 16.52
N MET A 315 9.76 25.39 16.60
CA MET A 315 8.70 26.12 17.29
C MET A 315 8.65 25.82 18.80
N GLU A 316 9.59 25.04 19.33
CA GLU A 316 9.69 24.67 20.75
C GLU A 316 8.42 23.98 21.31
N LEU A 317 7.70 23.25 20.46
CA LEU A 317 6.53 22.47 20.88
C LEU A 317 6.95 21.24 21.68
N SER A 318 6.19 20.93 22.74
CA SER A 318 6.40 19.75 23.58
C SER A 318 5.79 18.51 22.93
N PHE A 319 6.63 17.59 22.43
CA PHE A 319 6.19 16.32 21.86
C PHE A 319 7.25 15.23 22.03
N HIS A 320 6.75 13.99 21.97
CA HIS A 320 7.54 12.78 21.85
C HIS A 320 7.27 12.10 20.51
N VAL A 321 8.26 11.40 19.99
CA VAL A 321 8.13 10.61 18.76
C VAL A 321 8.67 9.20 18.93
N SER A 322 7.94 8.23 18.40
CA SER A 322 8.39 6.86 18.18
C SER A 322 8.37 6.55 16.69
N VAL A 323 9.57 6.35 16.13
CA VAL A 323 9.75 5.94 14.74
C VAL A 323 10.03 4.45 14.74
N LEU A 324 9.00 3.66 14.45
CA LEU A 324 9.04 2.21 14.56
C LEU A 324 9.19 1.59 13.18
N GLY A 325 9.91 0.49 13.08
CA GLY A 325 9.97 -0.30 11.85
C GLY A 325 11.32 -0.97 11.62
N GLU A 326 11.29 -2.04 10.85
CA GLU A 326 12.49 -2.76 10.42
C GLU A 326 13.25 -1.97 9.34
N THR A 327 14.58 -2.11 9.37
CA THR A 327 15.49 -1.53 8.37
C THR A 327 15.97 -2.63 7.43
N PHE A 328 15.98 -2.32 6.13
CA PHE A 328 16.49 -3.21 5.10
C PHE A 328 17.80 -2.67 4.50
N THR A 329 18.15 -3.10 3.29
CA THR A 329 19.44 -2.84 2.65
C THR A 329 19.74 -1.35 2.46
N HIS A 330 18.74 -0.53 2.16
CA HIS A 330 18.90 0.90 1.90
C HIS A 330 18.00 1.72 2.82
N VAL A 331 18.61 2.38 3.79
CA VAL A 331 17.92 3.28 4.72
C VAL A 331 18.13 4.74 4.27
N PRO A 332 17.07 5.53 4.10
CA PRO A 332 17.19 6.96 3.79
C PRO A 332 18.04 7.73 4.81
N VAL A 333 18.94 8.60 4.35
CA VAL A 333 19.87 9.37 5.21
C VAL A 333 19.12 10.24 6.24
N VAL A 334 17.92 10.70 5.88
CA VAL A 334 17.06 11.55 6.72
C VAL A 334 16.80 10.95 8.11
N PHE A 335 16.74 9.61 8.25
CA PHE A 335 16.59 8.97 9.57
C PHE A 335 17.77 9.33 10.49
N SER A 336 19.01 9.22 10.00
CA SER A 336 20.20 9.47 10.82
C SER A 336 20.35 10.94 11.22
N GLU A 337 19.97 11.86 10.34
CA GLU A 337 19.98 13.31 10.57
C GLU A 337 18.86 13.72 11.53
N ALA A 338 17.64 13.23 11.30
CA ALA A 338 16.49 13.52 12.14
C ALA A 338 16.70 13.01 13.57
N LYS A 339 17.26 11.81 13.76
CA LYS A 339 17.54 11.27 15.11
C LYS A 339 18.43 12.21 15.92
N LYS A 340 19.51 12.72 15.32
CA LYS A 340 20.44 13.66 15.97
C LYS A 340 19.74 14.95 16.35
N THR A 341 18.96 15.51 15.42
CA THR A 341 18.30 16.80 15.64
C THR A 341 17.13 16.70 16.61
N LEU A 342 16.36 15.60 16.60
CA LEU A 342 15.21 15.40 17.49
C LEU A 342 15.65 15.11 18.93
N GLY A 343 16.78 14.45 19.16
CA GLY A 343 17.40 14.31 20.48
C GLY A 343 16.44 13.75 21.53
N SER A 344 16.23 14.49 22.63
CA SER A 344 15.38 14.10 23.76
C SER A 344 13.90 13.89 23.43
N SER A 345 13.42 14.35 22.27
CA SER A 345 12.04 14.10 21.82
C SER A 345 11.82 12.66 21.35
N VAL A 346 12.86 11.87 21.12
CA VAL A 346 12.74 10.50 20.60
C VAL A 346 12.57 9.49 21.74
N LEU A 347 11.47 8.73 21.75
CA LEU A 347 11.24 7.64 22.71
C LEU A 347 11.70 6.28 22.16
N HIS A 348 11.35 5.97 20.92
CA HIS A 348 11.68 4.70 20.28
C HIS A 348 12.17 4.95 18.85
N TRP A 349 13.18 4.19 18.42
CA TRP A 349 13.85 4.42 17.14
C TRP A 349 14.32 3.11 16.51
N GLY A 350 13.51 2.56 15.62
CA GLY A 350 13.79 1.38 14.82
C GLY A 350 12.91 0.19 15.16
N TYR A 351 13.45 -1.00 14.92
CA TYR A 351 12.75 -2.26 15.15
C TYR A 351 12.63 -2.55 16.65
N LEU A 352 11.43 -2.95 17.08
CA LEU A 352 11.19 -3.45 18.43
C LEU A 352 11.16 -4.99 18.38
N PRO A 353 12.02 -5.69 19.14
CA PRO A 353 12.11 -7.14 19.09
C PRO A 353 10.92 -7.83 19.77
N SER A 354 10.28 -7.17 20.73
CA SER A 354 9.10 -7.68 21.41
C SER A 354 7.83 -7.14 20.76
N LYS A 355 6.92 -8.06 20.40
CA LYS A 355 5.57 -7.69 19.95
C LYS A 355 4.80 -6.94 21.03
N ASP A 356 4.97 -7.33 22.29
CA ASP A 356 4.29 -6.70 23.42
C ASP A 356 4.76 -5.25 23.61
N GLU A 357 6.06 -4.99 23.48
CA GLU A 357 6.59 -3.61 23.50
C GLU A 357 6.06 -2.80 22.32
N TYR A 358 6.00 -3.40 21.12
CA TYR A 358 5.43 -2.73 19.95
C TYR A 358 3.97 -2.33 20.19
N PHE A 359 3.12 -3.24 20.68
CA PHE A 359 1.73 -2.93 20.98
C PHE A 359 1.60 -1.90 22.12
N GLN A 360 2.44 -1.98 23.15
CA GLN A 360 2.46 -1.00 24.20
C GLN A 360 2.74 0.42 23.67
N VAL A 361 3.73 0.57 22.79
CA VAL A 361 4.02 1.88 22.17
C VAL A 361 2.84 2.39 21.35
N LEU A 362 2.17 1.51 20.59
CA LEU A 362 0.97 1.89 19.83
C LEU A 362 -0.19 2.32 20.75
N CYS A 363 -0.44 1.58 21.84
CA CYS A 363 -1.51 1.89 22.79
C CYS A 363 -1.25 3.16 23.61
N MET A 364 0.01 3.54 23.80
CA MET A 364 0.41 4.74 24.55
C MET A 364 0.49 6.02 23.69
N ALA A 365 0.42 5.86 22.36
CA ALA A 365 0.48 6.94 21.41
C ALA A 365 -0.81 7.76 21.39
N ASP A 366 -0.66 9.07 21.20
CA ASP A 366 -1.80 9.98 21.05
C ASP A 366 -2.20 10.13 19.58
N VAL A 367 -1.22 10.05 18.66
CA VAL A 367 -1.44 10.17 17.21
C VAL A 367 -0.55 9.19 16.45
N VAL A 368 -1.14 8.47 15.49
CA VAL A 368 -0.40 7.70 14.49
C VAL A 368 -0.40 8.46 13.16
N ILE A 369 0.77 8.62 12.55
CA ILE A 369 0.93 9.33 11.27
C ILE A 369 1.45 8.37 10.21
N SER A 370 0.76 8.32 9.08
CA SER A 370 1.28 7.76 7.83
C SER A 370 1.57 8.87 6.84
N THR A 371 2.77 8.84 6.27
CA THR A 371 3.18 9.64 5.11
C THR A 371 3.35 8.78 3.86
N ALA A 372 2.93 7.52 3.89
CA ALA A 372 3.24 6.59 2.83
C ALA A 372 2.68 7.06 1.47
N LYS A 373 3.57 7.21 0.49
CA LYS A 373 3.19 7.44 -0.92
C LYS A 373 2.51 6.21 -1.50
N HIS A 374 2.83 5.04 -0.95
CA HIS A 374 2.37 3.75 -1.44
C HIS A 374 2.16 2.75 -0.30
N GLU A 375 0.96 2.16 -0.22
CA GLU A 375 0.61 1.09 0.71
C GLU A 375 -0.55 0.26 0.14
N PHE A 376 -0.40 -1.07 0.06
CA PHE A 376 -1.42 -1.94 -0.52
C PHE A 376 -2.44 -2.41 0.51
N PHE A 377 -2.04 -2.58 1.77
CA PHE A 377 -2.87 -3.21 2.81
C PHE A 377 -3.58 -2.18 3.70
N GLY A 378 -2.88 -1.09 4.03
CA GLY A 378 -3.33 -0.11 5.03
C GLY A 378 -3.06 -0.51 6.48
N VAL A 379 -2.66 -1.76 6.75
CA VAL A 379 -2.55 -2.38 8.09
C VAL A 379 -1.64 -1.66 9.10
N ALA A 380 -0.74 -0.77 8.64
CA ALA A 380 0.10 0.00 9.54
C ALA A 380 -0.68 1.06 10.35
N ILE A 381 -1.88 1.42 9.90
CA ILE A 381 -2.81 2.39 10.49
C ILE A 381 -4.09 1.64 10.84
#